data_AF-A0A951ZLI8-F1
#
_entry.id   AF-A0A951ZLI8-F1
#
_cell.length_a   1.000
_cell.length_b   1.000
_cell.length_c   1.000
_cell.angle_alpha   90.00
_cell.angle_beta   90.00
_cell.angle_gamma   90.00
#
_symmetry.space_group_name_H-M   'P 1'
#
loop_
_entity.id
_entity.type
_entity.pdbx_description
1 polymer ?
#
loop_
_entity_poly.entity_id
_entity_poly.type
_entity_poly.pdbx_seq_one_letter_code
_entity_poly.pdbx_strand_id
1 'polypeptide(L)' 'MGREPKSVVKVFNKGKDNEKKMKVELFPWEKLDYVAAIKKAFGIK' A
#
# COMPACT_ATOMS: atom_id res chain seq x y z
N MET A 1 1.59 -5.25 -15.53
CA MET A 1 2.28 -5.87 -14.39
C MET A 1 1.82 -5.12 -13.15
N GLY A 2 1.07 -5.81 -12.30
CA GLY A 2 0.72 -5.34 -10.95
C GLY A 2 -0.52 -4.45 -10.82
N ARG A 3 -1.18 -4.51 -9.64
CA ARG A 3 -2.33 -3.67 -9.29
C ARG A 3 -1.82 -2.33 -8.77
N GLU A 4 -2.44 -1.22 -9.20
CA GLU A 4 -2.10 0.09 -8.68
C GLU A 4 -2.38 0.17 -7.17
N PRO A 5 -1.45 0.72 -6.37
CA PRO A 5 -1.66 0.88 -4.94
C PRO A 5 -2.84 1.83 -4.72
N LYS A 6 -3.86 1.36 -4.01
CA LYS A 6 -5.08 2.13 -3.73
C LYS A 6 -5.25 2.30 -2.24
N SER A 7 -5.32 3.55 -1.80
CA SER A 7 -5.74 3.90 -0.45
C SER A 7 -7.26 3.81 -0.35
N VAL A 8 -7.78 2.79 0.32
CA VAL A 8 -9.22 2.61 0.51
C VAL A 8 -9.59 2.73 1.99
N VAL A 9 -10.73 3.34 2.27
CA VAL A 9 -11.29 3.37 3.63
C VAL A 9 -12.13 2.11 3.82
N LYS A 10 -11.65 1.19 4.67
CA LYS A 10 -12.34 -0.05 4.96
C LYS A 10 -13.05 0.08 6.30
N VAL A 11 -14.34 -0.19 6.30
CA VAL A 11 -15.14 -0.32 7.53
C VAL A 11 -15.03 -1.77 7.97
N PHE A 12 -14.35 -2.00 9.08
CA PHE A 12 -14.29 -3.31 9.72
C PHE A 12 -15.43 -3.42 10.72
N ASN A 13 -16.06 -4.59 10.77
CA ASN A 13 -17.13 -4.93 11.70
C ASN A 13 -18.46 -4.18 11.46
N LYS A 14 -18.86 -4.05 10.19
CA LYS A 14 -20.09 -3.36 9.79
C LYS A 14 -21.33 -3.94 10.49
N GLY A 15 -22.04 -3.13 11.27
CA GLY A 15 -23.27 -3.52 11.98
C GLY A 15 -23.11 -4.10 13.39
N LYS A 16 -21.96 -3.93 14.06
CA LYS A 16 -21.77 -4.24 15.48
C LYS A 16 -21.29 -3.01 16.25
N ASP A 17 -21.47 -2.97 17.57
CA ASP A 17 -21.02 -1.86 18.44
C ASP A 17 -19.54 -1.46 18.28
N ASN A 18 -18.68 -2.39 17.87
CA ASN A 18 -17.24 -2.16 17.64
C ASN A 18 -16.91 -1.94 16.15
N GLU A 19 -17.62 -1.02 15.49
CA GLU A 19 -17.29 -0.59 14.13
C GLU A 19 -15.97 0.19 14.11
N LYS A 20 -15.01 -0.26 13.30
CA LYS A 20 -13.70 0.41 13.16
C LYS A 20 -13.44 0.77 11.72
N LYS A 21 -13.45 2.07 11.41
CA LYS A 21 -13.09 2.60 10.10
C LYS A 21 -11.59 2.81 10.06
N MET A 22 -10.90 2.12 9.16
CA MET A 22 -9.46 2.25 9.01
C MET A 22 -9.12 2.51 7.55
N LYS A 23 -8.23 3.49 7.33
CA LYS A 23 -7.63 3.73 6.02
C LYS A 23 -6.55 2.68 5.82
N VAL A 24 -6.75 1.81 4.83
CA VAL A 24 -5.82 0.71 4.52
C VAL A 24 -5.29 0.94 3.12
N GLU A 25 -3.98 0.83 2.98
CA GLU A 25 -3.32 0.89 1.69
C GLU A 25 -3.28 -0.53 1.09
N LEU A 26 -3.93 -0.72 -0.06
CA LEU A 26 -3.88 -1.97 -0.79
C LEU A 26 -2.63 -1.99 -1.68
N PHE A 27 -1.98 -3.15 -1.75
CA PHE A 27 -0.78 -3.41 -2.56
C PHE A 27 0.42 -2.48 -2.25
N PRO A 28 0.78 -2.26 -0.97
CA PRO A 28 1.93 -1.41 -0.63
C PRO A 28 3.27 -1.98 -1.11
N TRP A 29 3.37 -3.29 -1.31
CA TRP A 29 4.57 -3.99 -1.78
C TRP A 29 4.78 -3.92 -3.30
N GLU A 30 3.74 -3.56 -4.07
CA GLU A 30 3.86 -3.37 -5.52
C GLU A 30 4.43 -1.98 -5.86
N LYS A 31 4.65 -1.13 -4.85
CA LYS A 31 5.31 0.17 -5.01
C LYS A 31 6.75 0.00 -5.45
N LEU A 32 7.05 0.44 -6.67
CA LEU A 32 8.40 0.46 -7.24
C LEU A 32 9.20 1.72 -6.86
N ASP A 33 8.69 2.53 -5.94
CA ASP A 33 9.28 3.82 -5.53
C ASP A 33 10.73 3.69 -5.05
N TYR A 34 11.07 2.55 -4.43
CA TYR A 34 12.40 2.32 -3.88
C TYR A 34 13.40 1.73 -4.88
N VAL A 35 12.96 1.32 -6.07
CA VAL A 35 13.84 0.71 -7.08
C VAL A 35 14.88 1.70 -7.59
N ALA A 36 14.49 2.97 -7.77
CA ALA A 36 15.43 4.03 -8.16
C ALA A 36 16.47 4.32 -7.07
N ALA A 37 16.06 4.31 -5.80
CA ALA A 37 16.96 4.50 -4.66
C ALA A 37 17.98 3.36 -4.54
N ILE A 38 17.54 2.11 -4.72
CA ILE A 38 18.39 0.92 -4.73
C ILE A 38 19.37 0.98 -5.92
N LYS A 39 18.89 1.26 -7.14
CA LYS A 39 19.78 1.37 -8.32
C LYS A 39 20.88 2.41 -8.12
N LYS A 40 20.54 3.56 -7.52
CA LYS A 40 21.52 4.60 -7.16
C LYS A 40 22.49 4.14 -6.09
N ALA A 41 22.03 3.46 -5.04
CA ALA A 41 22.88 2.94 -3.96
C ALA A 41 23.86 1.86 -4.44
N PHE A 42 23.46 1.02 -5.38
CA PHE A 42 24.29 -0.06 -5.92
C PHE A 42 25.10 0.33 -7.15
N GLY A 43 25.00 1.59 -7.64
CA GLY A 43 25.75 2.06 -8.80
C GLY A 43 25.41 1.34 -10.11
N ILE A 44 24.24 0.70 -10.17
CA ILE A 44 23.78 -0.07 -11.33
C ILE A 44 23.12 0.92 -12.30
N LYS A 45 23.73 1.08 -13.48
CA LYS A 45 23.31 2.01 -14.53
C LYS A 45 22.11 1.47 -15.31
#